data_AF-A0A7H4PPX7-F1
#
_entry.id   AF-A0A7H4PPX7-F1
#
_cell.length_a   1.000
_cell.length_b   1.000
_cell.length_c   1.000
_cell.angle_alpha   90.00
_cell.angle_beta   90.00
_cell.angle_gamma   90.00
#
_symmetry.space_group_name_H-M   'P 1'
#
loop_
_entity.id
_entity.type
_entity.pdbx_description
1 polymer ?
#
loop_
_entity_poly.entity_id
_entity_poly.type
_entity_poly.pdbx_seq_one_letter_code
_entity_poly.pdbx_strand_id
1 'polypeptide(L)'
;MLVGVTLAGSEGIGWQIGLGIACWSGILFFLLTRFGLREVVTRSVPQSIKLGLTASIGLFVAVLGFRNAGLVLANAKTNALMLGDFLSPGALVALCGLFLAIALQARKIPGSILWAILFATLVGIPMGVTRLPGSFIDMPHSLTPVLGQIDMLGALNIAFLPFLFVFFASEFFSTMGTTLAVGGEAGLLDEEGNMPHINRPFMVDSIAAAVGPWLGIPAATALIESSAAAEAGGKTGLTALSAAVMFLLMLLFTPVALMIPKEATAPALILIGLNMFSGLRKVDLANFTDGLPVLMMVMITLIANSFGTGIAGGLLFYVVI
;
A
#
# COMPACT_ATOMS: atom_id res chain seq x y z
N MET A 1 -3.25 -5.52 -3.29
CA MET A 1 -2.99 -6.50 -2.20
C MET A 1 -4.26 -6.95 -1.47
N LEU A 2 -5.13 -6.05 -0.96
CA LEU A 2 -6.34 -6.49 -0.26
C LEU A 2 -7.36 -7.18 -1.17
N VAL A 3 -7.59 -6.74 -2.41
CA VAL A 3 -8.59 -7.37 -3.30
C VAL A 3 -8.31 -8.87 -3.53
N GLY A 4 -7.05 -9.28 -3.69
CA GLY A 4 -6.71 -10.71 -3.81
C GLY A 4 -6.95 -11.51 -2.52
N VAL A 5 -6.68 -10.92 -1.35
CA VAL A 5 -6.89 -11.56 -0.04
C VAL A 5 -8.38 -11.55 0.35
N THR A 6 -9.13 -10.50 -0.01
CA THR A 6 -10.58 -10.44 0.19
C THR A 6 -11.30 -11.36 -0.78
N LEU A 7 -10.91 -11.44 -2.06
CA LEU A 7 -11.48 -12.41 -3.01
C LEU A 7 -11.27 -13.86 -2.53
N ALA A 8 -10.07 -14.17 -2.03
CA ALA A 8 -9.78 -15.48 -1.44
C ALA A 8 -10.48 -15.73 -0.10
N GLY A 9 -10.70 -14.69 0.70
CA GLY A 9 -11.24 -14.79 2.06
C GLY A 9 -12.76 -14.66 2.19
N SER A 10 -13.44 -13.96 1.27
CA SER A 10 -14.88 -13.67 1.37
C SER A 10 -15.76 -14.40 0.34
N GLU A 11 -15.22 -14.85 -0.79
CA GLU A 11 -16.03 -15.42 -1.89
C GLU A 11 -15.71 -16.90 -2.22
N GLY A 12 -14.82 -17.55 -1.48
CA GLY A 12 -14.46 -18.96 -1.72
C GLY A 12 -13.67 -19.20 -3.01
N ILE A 13 -13.08 -18.15 -3.57
CA ILE A 13 -12.27 -18.19 -4.79
C ILE A 13 -10.86 -18.69 -4.43
N GLY A 14 -10.32 -19.64 -5.21
CA GLY A 14 -8.94 -20.09 -5.03
C GLY A 14 -7.95 -18.93 -5.20
N TRP A 15 -6.97 -18.81 -4.31
CA TRP A 15 -5.95 -17.75 -4.37
C TRP A 15 -5.19 -17.74 -5.71
N GLN A 16 -5.12 -18.89 -6.40
CA GLN A 16 -4.56 -19.04 -7.74
C GLN A 16 -5.33 -18.25 -8.81
N ILE A 17 -6.66 -18.15 -8.70
CA ILE A 17 -7.49 -17.31 -9.58
C ILE A 17 -7.22 -15.83 -9.27
N GLY A 18 -7.06 -15.47 -7.99
CA GLY A 18 -6.65 -14.12 -7.58
C GLY A 18 -5.30 -13.71 -8.18
N LEU A 19 -4.32 -14.63 -8.19
CA LEU A 19 -3.04 -14.43 -8.87
C LEU A 19 -3.21 -14.32 -10.40
N GLY A 20 -4.13 -15.08 -10.99
CA GLY A 20 -4.46 -15.00 -12.41
C GLY A 20 -5.04 -13.64 -12.79
N ILE A 21 -5.96 -13.10 -11.97
CA ILE A 21 -6.52 -11.75 -12.15
C ILE A 21 -5.42 -10.70 -12.07
N ALA A 22 -4.53 -10.79 -11.07
CA ALA A 22 -3.40 -9.87 -10.94
C ALA A 22 -2.45 -9.94 -12.15
N CYS A 23 -2.18 -11.14 -12.67
CA CYS A 23 -1.32 -11.30 -13.83
C CYS A 23 -1.95 -10.69 -15.10
N TRP A 24 -3.24 -10.95 -15.35
CA TRP A 24 -3.96 -10.33 -16.46
C TRP A 24 -4.05 -8.82 -16.34
N SER A 25 -4.24 -8.28 -15.13
CA SER A 25 -4.15 -6.85 -14.85
C SER A 25 -2.81 -6.27 -15.30
N GLY A 26 -1.70 -6.89 -14.87
CA GLY A 26 -0.35 -6.48 -15.29
C GLY A 26 -0.13 -6.55 -16.81
N ILE A 27 -0.63 -7.59 -17.47
CA ILE A 27 -0.56 -7.74 -18.94
C ILE A 27 -1.35 -6.63 -19.65
N LEU A 28 -2.58 -6.38 -19.24
CA LEU A 28 -3.42 -5.30 -19.80
C LEU A 28 -2.76 -3.94 -19.62
N PHE A 29 -2.16 -3.73 -18.45
CA PHE A 29 -1.44 -2.52 -18.11
C PHE A 29 -0.15 -2.33 -18.92
N PHE A 30 0.58 -3.40 -19.18
CA PHE A 30 1.73 -3.41 -20.09
C PHE A 30 1.31 -3.03 -21.51
N LEU A 31 0.25 -3.66 -22.02
CA LEU A 31 -0.29 -3.37 -23.35
C LEU A 31 -0.70 -1.90 -23.46
N LEU A 32 -1.49 -1.38 -22.52
CA LEU A 32 -1.90 0.02 -22.50
C LEU A 32 -0.72 0.99 -22.45
N THR A 33 0.32 0.67 -21.67
CA THR A 33 1.54 1.48 -21.60
C THR A 33 2.29 1.45 -22.94
N ARG A 34 2.33 0.30 -23.63
CA ARG A 34 2.99 0.15 -24.94
C ARG A 34 2.28 0.91 -26.06
N PHE A 35 0.96 1.03 -26.00
CA PHE A 35 0.13 1.76 -26.97
C PHE A 35 0.07 3.28 -26.73
N GLY A 36 0.73 3.80 -25.68
CA GLY A 36 0.84 5.25 -25.44
C GLY A 36 -0.43 5.93 -24.89
N LEU A 37 -1.49 5.16 -24.61
CA LEU A 37 -2.74 5.67 -24.03
C LEU A 37 -2.56 6.31 -22.65
N ARG A 38 -1.45 5.99 -21.97
CA ARG A 38 -1.23 6.34 -20.57
C ARG A 38 -0.78 7.78 -20.32
N GLU A 39 -0.05 8.37 -21.25
CA GLU A 39 0.36 9.78 -21.16
C GLU A 39 -0.86 10.70 -21.29
N VAL A 40 -1.81 10.32 -22.15
CA VAL A 40 -3.11 10.98 -22.29
C VAL A 40 -3.89 10.90 -20.98
N VAL A 41 -4.05 9.70 -20.40
CA VAL A 41 -4.79 9.56 -19.14
C VAL A 41 -4.13 10.35 -18.02
N THR A 42 -2.80 10.30 -17.86
CA THR A 42 -2.09 11.00 -16.78
C THR A 42 -2.18 12.52 -16.89
N ARG A 43 -2.12 13.06 -18.11
CA ARG A 43 -2.30 14.49 -18.37
C ARG A 43 -3.74 14.94 -18.15
N SER A 44 -4.70 14.06 -18.41
CA SER A 44 -6.12 14.33 -18.15
C SER A 44 -6.49 14.30 -16.67
N VAL A 45 -5.65 13.72 -15.80
CA VAL A 45 -5.91 13.74 -14.35
C VAL A 45 -5.54 15.11 -13.75
N PRO A 46 -6.48 15.80 -13.10
CA PRO A 46 -6.25 17.09 -12.46
C PRO A 46 -5.22 17.02 -11.34
N GLN A 47 -4.55 18.15 -11.05
CA GLN A 47 -3.62 18.22 -9.92
C GLN A 47 -4.30 17.96 -8.58
N SER A 48 -5.53 18.47 -8.37
CA SER A 48 -6.31 18.24 -7.15
C SER A 48 -6.50 16.75 -6.88
N ILE A 49 -6.90 15.98 -7.90
CA ILE A 49 -7.02 14.52 -7.84
C ILE A 49 -5.66 13.86 -7.54
N LYS A 50 -4.56 14.26 -8.21
CA LYS A 50 -3.21 13.73 -7.95
C LYS A 50 -2.79 13.90 -6.50
N LEU A 51 -3.02 15.08 -5.92
CA LEU A 51 -2.74 15.37 -4.51
C LEU A 51 -3.66 14.54 -3.59
N GLY A 52 -4.93 14.42 -3.96
CA GLY A 52 -5.92 13.60 -3.26
C GLY A 52 -5.57 12.12 -3.17
N LEU A 53 -4.92 11.56 -4.20
CA LEU A 53 -4.46 10.16 -4.20
C LEU A 53 -3.57 9.86 -2.99
N THR A 54 -2.58 10.72 -2.74
CA THR A 54 -1.63 10.55 -1.64
C THR A 54 -2.33 10.59 -0.28
N ALA A 55 -3.27 11.53 -0.12
CA ALA A 55 -4.06 11.65 1.09
C ALA A 55 -4.95 10.42 1.32
N SER A 56 -5.62 9.95 0.26
CA SER A 56 -6.52 8.79 0.33
C SER A 56 -5.78 7.51 0.71
N ILE A 57 -4.61 7.26 0.09
CA ILE A 57 -3.74 6.12 0.45
C ILE A 57 -3.28 6.25 1.90
N GLY A 58 -2.82 7.44 2.31
CA GLY A 58 -2.32 7.68 3.66
C GLY A 58 -3.36 7.33 4.73
N LEU A 59 -4.59 7.82 4.57
CA LEU A 59 -5.66 7.54 5.52
C LEU A 59 -6.07 6.07 5.53
N PHE A 60 -6.08 5.41 4.37
CA PHE A 60 -6.34 3.97 4.28
C PHE A 60 -5.29 3.13 5.01
N VAL A 61 -4.00 3.46 4.82
CA VAL A 61 -2.88 2.80 5.51
C VAL A 61 -2.94 3.03 7.02
N ALA A 62 -3.32 4.24 7.46
CA ALA A 62 -3.50 4.54 8.88
C ALA A 62 -4.62 3.67 9.50
N VAL A 63 -5.77 3.56 8.83
CA VAL A 63 -6.88 2.69 9.27
C VAL A 63 -6.46 1.23 9.33
N LEU A 64 -5.68 0.75 8.35
CA LEU A 64 -5.11 -0.60 8.39
C LEU A 64 -4.20 -0.80 9.61
N GLY A 65 -3.39 0.21 9.97
CA GLY A 65 -2.60 0.24 11.19
C GLY A 65 -3.47 0.10 12.46
N PHE A 66 -4.53 0.90 12.59
CA PHE A 66 -5.45 0.80 13.73
C PHE A 66 -6.13 -0.57 13.85
N ARG A 67 -6.46 -1.20 12.72
CA ARG A 67 -7.02 -2.57 12.69
C ARG A 67 -5.98 -3.61 13.08
N ASN A 68 -4.75 -3.50 12.58
CA ASN A 68 -3.66 -4.42 12.92
C ASN A 68 -3.25 -4.33 14.39
N ALA A 69 -3.33 -3.14 14.98
CA ALA A 69 -3.11 -2.91 16.40
C ALA A 69 -4.22 -3.47 17.30
N GLY A 70 -5.35 -3.90 16.73
CA GLY A 70 -6.53 -4.30 17.51
C GLY A 70 -7.24 -3.14 18.22
N LEU A 71 -6.91 -1.89 17.88
CA LEU A 71 -7.54 -0.69 18.47
C LEU A 71 -8.91 -0.41 17.86
N VAL A 72 -9.10 -0.81 16.60
CA VAL A 72 -10.38 -0.70 15.89
C VAL A 72 -10.73 -2.06 15.28
N LEU A 73 -11.94 -2.53 15.56
CA LEU A 73 -12.48 -3.79 15.08
C LEU A 73 -13.74 -3.54 14.25
N ALA A 74 -13.96 -4.36 13.22
CA ALA A 74 -15.23 -4.34 12.50
C ALA A 74 -16.26 -5.14 13.29
N ASN A 75 -17.36 -4.51 13.68
CA ASN A 75 -18.46 -5.19 14.34
C ASN A 75 -19.47 -5.68 13.29
N ALA A 76 -19.47 -6.98 13.05
CA ALA A 76 -20.38 -7.62 12.09
C ALA A 76 -21.87 -7.50 12.46
N LYS A 77 -22.20 -7.21 13.74
CA LYS A 77 -23.60 -7.06 14.18
C LYS A 77 -24.15 -5.66 13.92
N THR A 78 -23.30 -4.63 13.98
CA THR A 78 -23.71 -3.23 13.80
C THR A 78 -23.25 -2.63 12.47
N ASN A 79 -22.54 -3.40 11.64
CA ASN A 79 -21.93 -2.94 10.38
C ASN A 79 -21.10 -1.65 10.55
N ALA A 80 -20.46 -1.49 11.71
CA ALA A 80 -19.73 -0.29 12.09
C ALA A 80 -18.34 -0.65 12.66
N LEU A 81 -17.45 0.34 12.65
CA LEU A 81 -16.19 0.27 13.38
C LEU A 81 -16.46 0.42 14.88
N MET A 82 -15.91 -0.48 15.67
CA MET A 82 -15.99 -0.48 17.12
C MET A 82 -14.58 -0.37 17.71
N LEU A 83 -14.46 0.28 18.85
CA LEU A 83 -13.20 0.31 19.59
C LEU A 83 -12.89 -1.11 20.10
N GLY A 84 -11.65 -1.54 19.91
CA GLY A 84 -11.16 -2.80 20.44
C GLY A 84 -10.88 -2.71 21.95
N ASP A 85 -10.38 -3.83 22.49
CA ASP A 85 -9.97 -3.88 23.90
C ASP A 85 -8.55 -3.32 24.06
N PHE A 86 -8.46 -2.10 24.59
CA PHE A 86 -7.18 -1.41 24.84
C PHE A 86 -6.36 -2.04 25.97
N LEU A 87 -6.97 -2.89 26.82
CA LEU A 87 -6.27 -3.60 27.88
C LEU A 87 -5.70 -4.94 27.40
N SER A 88 -6.03 -5.35 26.16
CA SER A 88 -5.47 -6.56 25.58
C SER A 88 -3.94 -6.41 25.40
N PRO A 89 -3.16 -7.50 25.62
CA PRO A 89 -1.70 -7.45 25.49
C PRO A 89 -1.22 -6.90 24.14
N GLY A 90 -1.92 -7.23 23.05
CA GLY A 90 -1.59 -6.74 21.71
C GLY A 90 -1.81 -5.24 21.54
N ALA A 91 -2.97 -4.72 22.00
CA ALA A 91 -3.27 -3.29 21.93
C ALA A 91 -2.30 -2.46 22.79
N LEU A 92 -1.91 -2.97 23.96
CA LEU A 92 -0.92 -2.32 24.83
C LEU A 92 0.45 -2.22 24.17
N VAL A 93 0.92 -3.29 23.51
CA VAL A 93 2.16 -3.26 22.72
C VAL A 93 2.10 -2.20 21.63
N ALA A 94 1.00 -2.16 20.87
CA ALA A 94 0.81 -1.18 19.81
C ALA A 94 0.76 0.26 20.36
N LEU A 95 0.06 0.51 21.47
CA LEU A 95 -0.01 1.82 22.11
C LEU A 95 1.36 2.28 22.62
N CYS A 96 2.10 1.41 23.30
CA CYS A 96 3.46 1.69 23.77
C CYS A 96 4.39 2.04 22.59
N GLY A 97 4.32 1.26 21.51
CA GLY A 97 5.05 1.55 20.27
C GLY A 97 4.65 2.88 19.65
N LEU A 98 3.35 3.20 19.59
CA LEU A 98 2.83 4.45 19.05
C LEU A 98 3.28 5.66 19.86
N PHE A 99 3.15 5.63 21.19
CA PHE A 99 3.60 6.73 22.04
C PHE A 99 5.10 6.97 21.92
N LEU A 100 5.91 5.90 21.88
CA LEU A 100 7.34 6.04 21.67
C LEU A 100 7.65 6.61 20.29
N ALA A 101 7.01 6.11 19.24
CA ALA A 101 7.20 6.61 17.88
C ALA A 101 6.88 8.10 17.77
N ILE A 102 5.76 8.55 18.36
CA ILE A 102 5.37 9.96 18.44
C ILE A 102 6.43 10.76 19.21
N ALA A 103 6.89 10.27 20.37
CA ALA A 103 7.90 10.96 21.17
C ALA A 103 9.24 11.11 20.45
N LEU A 104 9.71 10.06 19.76
CA LEU A 104 10.94 10.07 18.98
C LEU A 104 10.82 10.96 17.74
N GLN A 105 9.67 10.92 17.06
CA GLN A 105 9.40 11.75 15.88
C GLN A 105 9.27 13.23 16.25
N ALA A 106 8.62 13.56 17.38
CA ALA A 106 8.57 14.92 17.91
C ALA A 106 9.97 15.47 18.23
N ARG A 107 10.90 14.60 18.63
CA ARG A 107 12.32 14.93 18.86
C ARG A 107 13.18 14.89 17.60
N LYS A 108 12.60 14.64 16.42
CA LYS A 108 13.29 14.54 15.13
C LYS A 108 14.46 13.54 15.13
N ILE A 109 14.34 12.44 15.87
CA ILE A 109 15.36 11.40 15.91
C ILE A 109 15.28 10.55 14.63
N PRO A 110 16.38 10.40 13.87
CA PRO A 110 16.37 9.59 12.64
C PRO A 110 16.06 8.13 12.97
N GLY A 111 15.19 7.51 12.17
CA GLY A 111 14.76 6.14 12.39
C GLY A 111 13.77 5.96 13.55
N SER A 112 13.04 7.01 13.94
CA SER A 112 12.03 6.96 15.02
C SER A 112 11.05 5.80 14.89
N ILE A 113 10.60 5.50 13.66
CA ILE A 113 9.69 4.39 13.36
C ILE A 113 10.37 3.04 13.61
N LEU A 114 11.62 2.87 13.18
CA LEU A 114 12.37 1.62 13.37
C LEU A 114 12.62 1.35 14.86
N TRP A 115 13.04 2.37 15.61
CA TRP A 115 13.22 2.28 17.05
C TRP A 115 11.92 1.92 17.78
N ALA A 116 10.79 2.47 17.33
CA ALA A 116 9.50 2.14 17.89
C ALA A 116 9.08 0.68 17.63
N ILE A 117 9.33 0.15 16.43
CA ILE A 117 9.05 -1.26 16.11
C ILE A 117 9.90 -2.19 17.00
N LEU A 118 11.20 -1.90 17.12
CA LEU A 118 12.11 -2.69 17.95
C LEU A 118 11.68 -2.68 19.41
N PHE A 119 11.34 -1.50 19.95
CA PHE A 119 10.84 -1.36 21.31
C PHE A 119 9.52 -2.09 21.51
N ALA A 120 8.55 -1.93 20.62
CA ALA A 120 7.25 -2.59 20.71
C ALA A 120 7.40 -4.13 20.65
N THR A 121 8.31 -4.63 19.83
CA THR A 121 8.63 -6.07 19.76
C THR A 121 9.25 -6.54 21.08
N LEU A 122 10.15 -5.75 21.67
CA LEU A 122 10.80 -6.07 22.94
C LEU A 122 9.80 -6.06 24.11
N VAL A 123 8.86 -5.11 24.14
CA VAL A 123 7.73 -5.07 25.09
C VAL A 123 6.74 -6.21 24.83
N GLY A 124 6.60 -6.67 23.59
CA GLY A 124 5.74 -7.79 23.23
C GLY A 124 6.22 -9.14 23.75
N ILE A 125 7.52 -9.30 24.05
CA ILE A 125 8.08 -10.54 24.61
C ILE A 125 7.51 -10.85 26.02
N PRO A 126 7.63 -9.96 27.04
CA PRO A 126 7.08 -10.23 28.37
C PRO A 126 5.54 -10.29 28.38
N MET A 127 4.88 -9.64 27.41
CA MET A 127 3.41 -9.68 27.28
C MET A 127 2.89 -10.94 26.55
N GLY A 128 3.78 -11.83 26.11
CA GLY A 128 3.42 -13.09 25.42
C GLY A 128 2.88 -12.91 24.00
N VAL A 129 2.94 -11.69 23.45
CA VAL A 129 2.49 -11.35 22.08
C VAL A 129 3.59 -11.70 21.07
N THR A 130 4.84 -11.48 21.44
CA THR A 130 6.02 -11.80 20.62
C THR A 130 6.59 -13.15 21.04
N ARG A 131 6.70 -14.09 20.10
CA ARG A 131 7.31 -15.40 20.35
C ARG A 131 8.72 -15.42 19.76
N LEU A 132 9.71 -15.64 20.62
CA LEU A 132 11.10 -15.76 20.20
C LEU A 132 11.26 -16.96 19.23
N PRO A 133 11.92 -16.77 18.08
CA PRO A 133 12.14 -17.86 17.15
C PRO A 133 13.17 -18.85 17.72
N GLY A 134 13.04 -20.12 17.35
CA GLY A 134 13.99 -21.16 17.76
C GLY A 134 15.39 -21.01 17.15
N SER A 135 15.50 -20.30 16.02
CA SER A 135 16.76 -19.93 15.36
C SER A 135 16.70 -18.48 14.89
N PHE A 136 17.82 -17.77 14.91
CA PHE A 136 17.92 -16.40 14.41
C PHE A 136 18.24 -16.34 12.91
N ILE A 137 18.77 -17.42 12.36
CA ILE A 137 19.12 -17.56 10.94
C ILE A 137 18.51 -18.87 10.47
N ASP A 138 17.79 -18.82 9.37
CA ASP A 138 17.24 -20.00 8.70
C ASP A 138 17.37 -19.86 7.18
N MET A 139 17.41 -21.00 6.47
CA MET A 139 17.39 -20.97 5.02
C MET A 139 16.00 -20.51 4.54
N PRO A 140 15.94 -19.64 3.50
CA PRO A 140 14.66 -19.19 2.96
C PRO A 140 13.81 -20.39 2.51
N HIS A 141 12.52 -20.35 2.80
CA HIS A 141 11.58 -21.39 2.35
C HIS A 141 11.58 -21.50 0.81
N SER A 142 11.36 -22.72 0.31
CA SER A 142 11.34 -22.97 -1.12
C SER A 142 10.17 -22.24 -1.79
N LEU A 143 10.42 -21.66 -2.97
CA LEU A 143 9.39 -21.04 -3.81
C LEU A 143 8.49 -22.09 -4.50
N THR A 144 8.90 -23.37 -4.52
CA THR A 144 8.21 -24.47 -5.20
C THR A 144 6.70 -24.60 -4.95
N PRO A 145 6.15 -24.33 -3.74
CA PRO A 145 4.71 -24.48 -3.51
C PRO A 145 3.86 -23.37 -4.14
N VAL A 146 4.47 -22.24 -4.51
CA VAL A 146 3.74 -21.05 -4.98
C VAL A 146 4.15 -20.67 -6.41
N LEU A 147 5.36 -21.07 -6.83
CA LEU A 147 5.89 -20.80 -8.16
C LEU A 147 4.99 -21.42 -9.24
N GLY A 148 4.48 -20.56 -10.13
CA GLY A 148 3.65 -20.98 -11.28
C GLY A 148 2.24 -21.48 -10.92
N GLN A 149 1.81 -21.38 -9.66
CA GLN A 149 0.45 -21.74 -9.22
C GLN A 149 -0.55 -20.63 -9.56
N ILE A 150 -0.67 -20.31 -10.85
CA ILE A 150 -1.58 -19.28 -11.36
C ILE A 150 -2.67 -19.93 -12.21
N ASP A 151 -3.93 -19.58 -11.92
CA ASP A 151 -5.05 -19.95 -12.78
C ASP A 151 -5.42 -18.80 -13.73
N MET A 152 -4.74 -18.76 -14.88
CA MET A 152 -4.99 -17.73 -15.91
C MET A 152 -6.32 -17.91 -16.64
N LEU A 153 -6.79 -19.14 -16.79
CA LEU A 153 -8.03 -19.45 -17.50
C LEU A 153 -9.24 -19.19 -16.61
N GLY A 154 -9.16 -19.60 -15.35
CA GLY A 154 -10.17 -19.29 -14.34
C GLY A 154 -10.34 -17.79 -14.17
N ALA A 155 -9.26 -17.01 -14.18
CA ALA A 155 -9.31 -15.55 -14.07
C ALA A 155 -10.07 -14.84 -15.21
N LEU A 156 -10.20 -15.46 -16.39
CA LEU A 156 -10.94 -14.92 -17.54
C LEU A 156 -12.42 -15.33 -17.57
N ASN A 157 -12.89 -16.08 -16.56
CA ASN A 157 -14.30 -16.40 -16.45
C ASN A 157 -15.13 -15.11 -16.37
N ILE A 158 -16.30 -15.10 -17.02
CA ILE A 158 -17.24 -13.96 -17.03
C ILE A 158 -17.60 -13.53 -15.60
N ALA A 159 -17.66 -14.46 -14.65
CA ALA A 159 -17.90 -14.17 -13.24
C ALA A 159 -16.82 -13.29 -12.60
N PHE A 160 -15.57 -13.37 -13.07
CA PHE A 160 -14.43 -12.65 -12.50
C PHE A 160 -14.00 -11.42 -13.29
N LEU A 161 -14.56 -11.22 -14.48
CA LEU A 161 -14.25 -10.06 -15.33
C LEU A 161 -14.52 -8.70 -14.66
N PRO A 162 -15.61 -8.50 -13.88
CA PRO A 162 -15.80 -7.26 -13.13
C PRO A 162 -14.68 -7.02 -12.09
N PHE A 163 -14.25 -8.07 -11.39
CA PHE A 163 -13.16 -7.98 -10.42
C PHE A 163 -11.82 -7.68 -11.08
N LEU A 164 -11.55 -8.27 -12.24
CA LEU A 164 -10.39 -7.95 -13.06
C LEU A 164 -10.38 -6.48 -13.46
N PHE A 165 -11.50 -5.94 -13.93
CA PHE A 165 -11.60 -4.53 -14.30
C PHE A 165 -11.37 -3.60 -13.09
N VAL A 166 -11.99 -3.91 -11.94
CA VAL A 166 -11.79 -3.14 -10.70
C VAL A 166 -10.34 -3.21 -10.23
N PHE A 167 -9.74 -4.41 -10.24
CA PHE A 167 -8.34 -4.60 -9.84
C PHE A 167 -7.40 -3.83 -10.76
N PHE A 168 -7.59 -3.95 -12.07
CA PHE A 168 -6.83 -3.23 -13.09
C PHE A 168 -6.94 -1.71 -12.92
N ALA A 169 -8.15 -1.17 -12.79
CA ALA A 169 -8.33 0.26 -12.58
C ALA A 169 -7.67 0.73 -11.28
N SER A 170 -7.85 -0.03 -10.20
CA SER A 170 -7.25 0.25 -8.90
C SER A 170 -5.73 0.29 -8.96
N GLU A 171 -5.12 -0.70 -9.60
CA GLU A 171 -3.68 -0.82 -9.77
C GLU A 171 -3.14 0.30 -10.67
N PHE A 172 -3.82 0.58 -11.79
CA PHE A 172 -3.45 1.65 -12.71
C PHE A 172 -3.30 3.00 -11.99
N PHE A 173 -4.32 3.37 -11.22
CA PHE A 173 -4.33 4.61 -10.47
C PHE A 173 -3.40 4.58 -9.25
N SER A 174 -3.20 3.40 -8.64
CA SER A 174 -2.21 3.22 -7.58
C SER A 174 -0.80 3.50 -8.07
N THR A 175 -0.39 2.87 -9.16
CA THR A 175 0.92 3.09 -9.75
C THR A 175 1.10 4.56 -10.14
N MET A 176 0.07 5.19 -10.73
CA MET A 176 0.11 6.61 -11.07
C MET A 176 0.29 7.49 -9.83
N GLY A 177 -0.56 7.30 -8.80
CA GLY A 177 -0.50 8.05 -7.55
C GLY A 177 0.85 7.89 -6.86
N THR A 178 1.33 6.66 -6.73
CA THR A 178 2.62 6.39 -6.09
C THR A 178 3.79 6.96 -6.88
N THR A 179 3.80 6.78 -8.21
CA THR A 179 4.89 7.31 -9.06
C THR A 179 4.97 8.83 -8.97
N LEU A 180 3.82 9.52 -9.02
CA LEU A 180 3.77 10.97 -8.91
C LEU A 180 4.13 11.44 -7.50
N ALA A 181 3.65 10.77 -6.45
CA ALA A 181 3.95 11.17 -5.08
C ALA A 181 5.43 10.98 -4.73
N VAL A 182 6.02 9.82 -5.02
CA VAL A 182 7.44 9.56 -4.80
C VAL A 182 8.31 10.45 -5.71
N GLY A 183 7.88 10.65 -6.96
CA GLY A 183 8.53 11.57 -7.90
C GLY A 183 8.52 13.01 -7.40
N GLY A 184 7.42 13.46 -6.80
CA GLY A 184 7.28 14.79 -6.21
C GLY A 184 8.27 15.00 -5.08
N GLU A 185 8.33 14.06 -4.13
CA GLU A 185 9.29 14.14 -3.01
C GLU A 185 10.76 14.03 -3.47
N ALA A 186 11.02 13.31 -4.56
CA ALA A 186 12.36 13.25 -5.17
C ALA A 186 12.74 14.51 -5.97
N GLY A 187 11.77 15.41 -6.25
CA GLY A 187 11.94 16.57 -7.11
C GLY A 187 12.09 16.24 -8.59
N LEU A 188 11.35 15.21 -9.05
CA LEU A 188 11.37 14.70 -10.43
C LEU A 188 10.14 15.12 -11.25
N LEU A 189 9.23 15.90 -10.68
CA LEU A 189 8.06 16.43 -11.37
C LEU A 189 8.37 17.77 -12.05
N ASP A 190 7.65 18.08 -13.12
CA ASP A 190 7.62 19.40 -13.73
C ASP A 190 6.71 20.38 -12.97
N GLU A 191 6.65 21.63 -13.44
CA GLU A 191 5.85 22.71 -12.83
C GLU A 191 4.34 22.41 -12.80
N GLU A 192 3.87 21.58 -13.74
CA GLU A 192 2.48 21.11 -13.82
C GLU A 192 2.25 19.82 -13.01
N GLY A 193 3.24 19.38 -12.22
CA GLY A 193 3.13 18.19 -11.38
C GLY A 193 3.06 16.89 -12.16
N ASN A 194 3.49 16.90 -13.42
CA ASN A 194 3.63 15.71 -14.26
C ASN A 194 5.07 15.18 -14.18
N MET A 195 5.25 13.88 -14.39
CA MET A 195 6.58 13.27 -14.45
C MET A 195 7.05 13.17 -15.90
N PRO A 196 8.19 13.78 -16.29
CA PRO A 196 8.80 13.56 -17.59
C PRO A 196 9.10 12.06 -17.79
N HIS A 197 8.78 11.54 -18.98
CA HIS A 197 9.00 10.12 -19.32
C HIS A 197 8.31 9.12 -18.37
N ILE A 198 7.14 9.46 -17.83
CA ILE A 198 6.37 8.59 -16.92
C ILE A 198 6.12 7.18 -17.48
N ASN A 199 6.11 7.02 -18.81
CA ASN A 199 6.00 5.73 -19.49
C ASN A 199 7.09 4.71 -19.09
N ARG A 200 8.29 5.16 -18.67
CA ARG A 200 9.38 4.27 -18.24
C ARG A 200 9.10 3.60 -16.89
N PRO A 201 8.84 4.33 -15.78
CA PRO A 201 8.38 3.73 -14.52
C PRO A 201 7.19 2.80 -14.70
N PHE A 202 6.23 3.24 -15.52
CA PHE A 202 5.02 2.53 -15.86
C PHE A 202 5.25 1.20 -16.57
N MET A 203 6.22 1.15 -17.48
CA MET A 203 6.62 -0.10 -18.14
C MET A 203 7.22 -1.08 -17.15
N VAL A 204 8.15 -0.63 -16.30
CA VAL A 204 8.79 -1.48 -15.29
C VAL A 204 7.77 -2.03 -14.29
N ASP A 205 6.88 -1.17 -13.79
CA ASP A 205 5.81 -1.56 -12.88
C ASP A 205 4.86 -2.57 -13.51
N SER A 206 4.50 -2.40 -14.79
CA SER A 206 3.63 -3.35 -15.49
C SER A 206 4.24 -4.73 -15.69
N ILE A 207 5.55 -4.77 -15.99
CA ILE A 207 6.29 -6.03 -16.10
C ILE A 207 6.38 -6.69 -14.73
N ALA A 208 6.67 -5.92 -13.68
CA ALA A 208 6.69 -6.42 -12.31
C ALA A 208 5.32 -6.98 -11.90
N ALA A 209 4.23 -6.26 -12.17
CA ALA A 209 2.87 -6.69 -11.88
C ALA A 209 2.47 -7.96 -12.66
N ALA A 210 2.91 -8.10 -13.91
CA ALA A 210 2.65 -9.31 -14.71
C ALA A 210 3.48 -10.52 -14.23
N VAL A 211 4.74 -10.31 -13.86
CA VAL A 211 5.66 -11.39 -13.45
C VAL A 211 5.50 -11.79 -11.99
N GLY A 212 5.17 -10.83 -11.10
CA GLY A 212 5.03 -11.05 -9.66
C GLY A 212 4.13 -12.22 -9.30
N PRO A 213 2.92 -12.36 -9.88
CA PRO A 213 2.03 -13.48 -9.62
C PRO A 213 2.65 -14.84 -9.93
N TRP A 214 3.58 -14.93 -10.89
CA TRP A 214 4.27 -16.19 -11.21
C TRP A 214 5.20 -16.65 -10.09
N LEU A 215 5.67 -15.70 -9.29
CA LEU A 215 6.45 -15.94 -8.08
C LEU A 215 5.56 -16.04 -6.82
N GLY A 216 4.23 -16.03 -6.97
CA GLY A 216 3.31 -16.05 -5.84
C GLY A 216 3.04 -14.68 -5.22
N ILE A 217 3.48 -13.60 -5.85
CA ILE A 217 3.35 -12.24 -5.34
C ILE A 217 2.11 -11.59 -5.98
N PRO A 218 1.03 -11.31 -5.22
CA PRO A 218 -0.23 -10.85 -5.78
C PRO A 218 -0.22 -9.43 -6.36
N ALA A 219 0.79 -8.62 -6.03
CA ALA A 219 1.00 -7.30 -6.63
C ALA A 219 2.45 -6.88 -6.37
N ALA A 220 3.27 -6.85 -7.42
CA ALA A 220 4.62 -6.29 -7.37
C ALA A 220 4.58 -4.90 -8.00
N THR A 221 4.46 -3.87 -7.17
CA THR A 221 4.30 -2.48 -7.60
C THR A 221 5.14 -1.52 -6.74
N ALA A 222 5.34 -0.30 -7.22
CA ALA A 222 5.94 0.76 -6.44
C ALA A 222 5.16 1.05 -5.14
N LEU A 223 5.90 1.18 -4.04
CA LEU A 223 5.38 1.45 -2.71
C LEU A 223 5.53 2.93 -2.37
N ILE A 224 4.48 3.50 -1.78
CA ILE A 224 4.42 4.92 -1.44
C ILE A 224 5.37 5.29 -0.31
N GLU A 225 5.71 4.32 0.53
CA GLU A 225 6.72 4.40 1.58
C GLU A 225 8.12 4.74 1.04
N SER A 226 8.34 4.55 -0.27
CA SER A 226 9.56 4.99 -0.94
C SER A 226 9.72 6.52 -0.96
N SER A 227 8.66 7.29 -0.65
CA SER A 227 8.76 8.73 -0.43
C SER A 227 9.72 9.08 0.70
N ALA A 228 9.76 8.28 1.77
CA ALA A 228 10.69 8.49 2.88
C ALA A 228 12.15 8.28 2.43
N ALA A 229 12.39 7.38 1.47
CA ALA A 229 13.71 7.22 0.87
C ALA A 229 14.08 8.43 0.00
N ALA A 230 13.12 9.03 -0.71
CA ALA A 230 13.31 10.25 -1.47
C ALA A 230 13.60 11.47 -0.57
N GLU A 231 12.86 11.61 0.53
CA GLU A 231 13.10 12.62 1.57
C GLU A 231 14.49 12.50 2.20
N ALA A 232 14.97 11.26 2.39
CA ALA A 232 16.33 10.98 2.85
C ALA A 232 17.43 11.26 1.81
N GLY A 233 17.07 11.73 0.61
CA GLY A 233 17.99 12.08 -0.48
C GLY A 233 18.20 10.97 -1.53
N GLY A 234 17.44 9.88 -1.46
CA GLY A 234 17.49 8.78 -2.42
C GLY A 234 16.85 9.16 -3.76
N LYS A 235 17.68 9.59 -4.72
CA LYS A 235 17.22 10.05 -6.05
C LYS A 235 17.64 9.15 -7.22
N THR A 236 18.29 8.03 -6.94
CA THR A 236 18.84 7.15 -7.99
C THR A 236 18.34 5.72 -7.84
N GLY A 237 18.37 4.96 -8.93
CA GLY A 237 18.05 3.52 -8.91
C GLY A 237 18.98 2.69 -8.03
N LEU A 238 20.16 3.23 -7.67
CA LEU A 238 21.08 2.56 -6.74
C LEU A 238 20.43 2.40 -5.36
N THR A 239 19.65 3.37 -4.90
CA THR A 239 18.91 3.28 -3.62
C THR A 239 17.93 2.10 -3.65
N ALA A 240 17.21 1.92 -4.76
CA ALA A 240 16.29 0.79 -4.94
C ALA A 240 17.03 -0.55 -5.03
N LEU A 241 18.17 -0.60 -5.74
CA LEU A 241 19.00 -1.81 -5.84
C LEU A 241 19.61 -2.19 -4.48
N SER A 242 20.12 -1.22 -3.73
CA SER A 242 20.64 -1.44 -2.38
C SER A 242 19.54 -1.96 -1.45
N ALA A 243 18.33 -1.38 -1.51
CA ALA A 243 17.18 -1.88 -0.76
C ALA A 243 16.85 -3.33 -1.16
N ALA A 244 16.80 -3.65 -2.46
CA ALA A 244 16.54 -5.00 -2.94
C ALA A 244 17.59 -6.02 -2.44
N VAL A 245 18.87 -5.65 -2.44
CA VAL A 245 19.95 -6.50 -1.88
C VAL A 245 19.80 -6.67 -0.38
N MET A 246 19.46 -5.61 0.36
CA MET A 246 19.19 -5.69 1.80
C MET A 246 17.99 -6.61 2.10
N PHE A 247 16.91 -6.51 1.31
CA PHE A 247 15.75 -7.42 1.42
C PHE A 247 16.11 -8.87 1.06
N LEU A 248 16.98 -9.09 0.07
CA LEU A 248 17.48 -10.42 -0.27
C LEU A 248 18.27 -11.03 0.89
N LEU A 249 19.16 -10.26 1.52
CA LEU A 249 19.91 -10.68 2.71
C LEU A 249 18.98 -10.93 3.91
N MET A 250 17.90 -10.15 4.03
CA MET A 250 16.91 -10.29 5.09
C MET A 250 16.17 -11.64 5.03
N LEU A 251 16.14 -12.33 3.88
CA LEU A 251 15.61 -13.69 3.77
C LEU A 251 16.34 -14.70 4.67
N LEU A 252 17.62 -14.48 4.99
CA LEU A 252 18.35 -15.32 5.96
C LEU A 252 17.87 -15.08 7.40
N PHE A 253 17.34 -13.89 7.67
CA PHE A 253 16.82 -13.46 8.97
C PHE A 253 15.29 -13.53 9.02
N THR A 254 14.67 -14.31 8.13
CA THR A 254 13.21 -14.52 8.10
C THR A 254 12.62 -14.89 9.47
N PRO A 255 13.24 -15.75 10.30
CA PRO A 255 12.73 -16.04 11.65
C PRO A 255 12.64 -14.81 12.55
N VAL A 256 13.60 -13.89 12.43
CA VAL A 256 13.62 -12.62 13.19
C VAL A 256 12.55 -11.68 12.66
N ALA A 257 12.35 -11.63 11.34
CA ALA A 257 11.29 -10.84 10.72
C ALA A 257 9.89 -11.32 11.15
N LEU A 258 9.67 -12.64 11.15
CA LEU A 258 8.39 -13.27 11.50
C LEU A 258 8.09 -13.23 13.01
N MET A 259 9.10 -13.00 13.85
CA MET A 259 8.91 -12.76 15.28
C MET A 259 8.14 -11.46 15.55
N ILE A 260 8.33 -10.43 14.70
CA ILE A 260 7.74 -9.11 14.90
C ILE A 260 6.22 -9.23 14.74
N PRO A 261 5.42 -9.02 15.81
CA PRO A 261 3.99 -9.14 15.72
C PRO A 261 3.40 -7.97 14.91
N LYS A 262 2.23 -8.18 14.30
CA LYS A 262 1.52 -7.13 13.53
C LYS A 262 1.18 -5.91 14.39
N GLU A 263 1.00 -6.11 15.69
CA GLU A 263 0.74 -5.06 16.67
C GLU A 263 1.96 -4.14 16.87
N ALA A 264 3.19 -4.67 16.71
CA ALA A 264 4.41 -3.89 16.82
C ALA A 264 4.71 -3.06 15.55
N THR A 265 4.24 -3.50 14.38
CA THR A 265 4.39 -2.74 13.12
C THR A 265 3.24 -1.76 12.88
N ALA A 266 2.10 -1.95 13.53
CA ALA A 266 0.94 -1.07 13.40
C ALA A 266 1.22 0.44 13.66
N PRO A 267 2.01 0.83 14.68
CA PRO A 267 2.41 2.23 14.88
C PRO A 267 3.08 2.89 13.66
N ALA A 268 3.88 2.11 12.93
CA ALA A 268 4.54 2.60 11.72
C ALA A 268 3.51 2.95 10.64
N LEU A 269 2.54 2.05 10.41
CA LEU A 269 1.45 2.27 9.44
C LEU A 269 0.59 3.49 9.81
N ILE A 270 0.28 3.66 11.11
CA ILE A 270 -0.48 4.82 11.60
C ILE A 270 0.28 6.11 11.30
N LEU A 271 1.55 6.21 11.70
CA LEU A 271 2.31 7.45 11.54
C LEU A 271 2.62 7.78 10.08
N ILE A 272 3.05 6.77 9.28
CA ILE A 272 3.31 6.97 7.85
C ILE A 272 2.03 7.40 7.15
N GLY A 273 0.91 6.72 7.43
CA GLY A 273 -0.39 7.05 6.84
C GLY A 273 -0.85 8.47 7.19
N LEU A 274 -0.72 8.89 8.45
CA LEU A 274 -1.05 10.25 8.88
C LEU A 274 -0.12 11.31 8.28
N ASN A 275 1.17 11.03 8.16
CA ASN A 275 2.12 11.92 7.50
C ASN A 275 1.78 12.11 6.02
N MET A 276 1.42 11.04 5.32
CA MET A 276 0.95 11.13 3.94
C MET A 276 -0.39 11.85 3.81
N PHE A 277 -1.31 11.64 4.77
CA PHE A 277 -2.60 12.34 4.80
C PHE A 277 -2.44 13.87 4.90
N SER A 278 -1.36 14.35 5.52
CA SER A 278 -1.05 15.79 5.58
C SER A 278 -0.91 16.45 4.21
N GLY A 279 -0.62 15.67 3.15
CA GLY A 279 -0.60 16.13 1.76
C GLY A 279 -1.93 16.72 1.29
N LEU A 280 -3.05 16.36 1.95
CA LEU A 280 -4.37 16.95 1.70
C LEU A 280 -4.37 18.49 1.86
N ARG A 281 -3.46 19.04 2.69
CA ARG A 281 -3.31 20.49 2.88
C ARG A 281 -2.92 21.24 1.61
N LYS A 282 -2.32 20.55 0.63
CA LYS A 282 -1.94 21.13 -0.67
C LYS A 282 -3.14 21.28 -1.62
N VAL A 283 -4.29 20.67 -1.32
CA VAL A 283 -5.51 20.77 -2.12
C VAL A 283 -6.27 22.02 -1.72
N ASP A 284 -6.75 22.78 -2.72
CA ASP A 284 -7.68 23.88 -2.47
C ASP A 284 -9.07 23.34 -2.11
N LEU A 285 -9.25 23.09 -0.81
CA LEU A 285 -10.51 22.60 -0.24
C LEU A 285 -11.62 23.67 -0.24
N ALA A 286 -11.30 24.95 -0.47
CA ALA A 286 -12.29 26.01 -0.56
C ALA A 286 -12.97 26.03 -1.94
N ASN A 287 -12.25 25.62 -2.99
CA ASN A 287 -12.83 25.41 -4.31
C ASN A 287 -13.68 24.12 -4.33
N PHE A 288 -14.97 24.24 -4.60
CA PHE A 288 -15.87 23.09 -4.67
C PHE A 288 -15.48 22.09 -5.77
N THR A 289 -14.99 22.58 -6.92
CA THR A 289 -14.59 21.76 -8.08
C THR A 289 -13.37 20.90 -7.80
N ASP A 290 -12.46 21.36 -6.94
CA ASP A 290 -11.24 20.61 -6.59
C ASP A 290 -11.37 19.87 -5.25
N GLY A 291 -11.98 20.50 -4.25
CA GLY A 291 -12.10 19.98 -2.91
C GLY A 291 -13.09 18.81 -2.80
N LEU A 292 -14.29 18.93 -3.39
CA LEU A 292 -15.31 17.89 -3.25
C LEU A 292 -14.86 16.54 -3.83
N PRO A 293 -14.30 16.46 -5.05
CA PRO A 293 -13.84 15.19 -5.62
C PRO A 293 -12.77 14.50 -4.77
N VAL A 294 -11.85 15.27 -4.20
CA VAL A 294 -10.80 14.73 -3.32
C VAL A 294 -11.38 14.24 -2.00
N LEU A 295 -12.28 14.98 -1.38
CA LEU A 295 -12.94 14.55 -0.14
C LEU A 295 -13.78 13.29 -0.36
N MET A 296 -14.51 13.22 -1.48
CA MET A 296 -15.26 12.03 -1.88
C MET A 296 -14.33 10.84 -2.13
N MET A 297 -13.17 11.06 -2.77
CA MET A 297 -12.17 10.02 -2.96
C MET A 297 -11.75 9.40 -1.62
N VAL A 298 -11.36 10.25 -0.66
CA VAL A 298 -10.92 9.83 0.68
C VAL A 298 -12.04 9.05 1.38
N MET A 299 -13.25 9.58 1.37
CA MET A 299 -14.40 8.96 2.02
C MET A 299 -14.75 7.59 1.40
N ILE A 300 -14.83 7.50 0.08
CA ILE A 300 -15.18 6.26 -0.63
C ILE A 300 -14.09 5.22 -0.44
N THR A 301 -12.81 5.62 -0.46
CA THR A 301 -11.70 4.70 -0.16
C THR A 301 -11.89 4.01 1.19
N LEU A 302 -12.26 4.78 2.22
CA LEU A 302 -12.49 4.22 3.56
C LEU A 302 -13.73 3.35 3.65
N ILE A 303 -14.86 3.81 3.12
CA ILE A 303 -16.15 3.10 3.21
C ILE A 303 -16.12 1.81 2.40
N ALA A 304 -15.59 1.87 1.18
CA ALA A 304 -15.46 0.69 0.32
C ALA A 304 -14.34 -0.26 0.77
N ASN A 305 -13.52 0.15 1.76
CA ASN A 305 -12.30 -0.55 2.17
C ASN A 305 -11.42 -0.92 0.96
N SER A 306 -11.42 -0.05 -0.06
CA SER A 306 -10.82 -0.25 -1.37
C SER A 306 -10.34 1.10 -1.88
N PHE A 307 -9.03 1.29 -1.84
CA PHE A 307 -8.39 2.50 -2.34
C PHE A 307 -8.78 2.79 -3.80
N GLY A 308 -8.70 1.81 -4.69
CA GLY A 308 -9.02 2.03 -6.10
C GLY A 308 -10.49 2.35 -6.39
N THR A 309 -11.43 1.80 -5.61
CA THR A 309 -12.84 2.21 -5.67
C THR A 309 -13.00 3.68 -5.28
N GLY A 310 -12.24 4.15 -4.28
CA GLY A 310 -12.27 5.57 -3.92
C GLY A 310 -11.67 6.48 -4.98
N ILE A 311 -10.59 6.08 -5.66
CA ILE A 311 -10.05 6.85 -6.78
C ILE A 311 -11.06 6.98 -7.92
N ALA A 312 -11.68 5.86 -8.31
CA ALA A 312 -12.70 5.85 -9.33
C ALA A 312 -13.87 6.77 -8.95
N GLY A 313 -14.31 6.70 -7.69
CA GLY A 313 -15.31 7.61 -7.14
C GLY A 313 -14.88 9.08 -7.25
N GLY A 314 -13.69 9.43 -6.79
CA GLY A 314 -13.16 10.80 -6.86
C GLY A 314 -13.09 11.34 -8.28
N LEU A 315 -12.60 10.55 -9.23
CA LEU A 315 -12.57 10.92 -10.64
C LEU A 315 -13.97 11.10 -11.23
N LEU A 316 -14.93 10.24 -10.88
CA LEU A 316 -16.31 10.39 -11.33
C LEU A 316 -16.92 11.69 -10.81
N PHE A 317 -16.73 12.01 -9.53
CA PHE A 317 -17.20 13.30 -8.98
C PHE A 317 -16.53 14.48 -9.66
N TYR A 318 -15.24 14.40 -9.99
CA TYR A 318 -14.55 15.46 -10.74
C TYR A 318 -15.11 15.64 -12.14
N VAL A 319 -15.41 14.56 -12.87
CA VAL A 319 -15.94 14.65 -14.25
C VAL A 319 -17.38 15.16 -14.29
N VAL A 320 -18.15 14.92 -13.24
CA VAL A 320 -19.56 15.36 -13.16
C VAL A 320 -19.67 16.87 -12.87
N ILE A 321 -18.69 17.46 -12.18
CA ILE A 321 -18.64 18.89 -11.82
C ILE A 321 -18.03 19.69 -12.97
#